data_AF-A0A2Y9MLB5-F1
#
_entry.id   AF-A0A2Y9MLB5-F1
#
_cell.length_a   1.000
_cell.length_b   1.000
_cell.length_c   1.000
_cell.angle_alpha   90.00
_cell.angle_beta   90.00
_cell.angle_gamma   90.00
#
_symmetry.space_group_name_H-M   'P 1'
#
loop_
_entity.id
_entity.type
_entity.pdbx_description
1 polymer ?
#
loop_
_entity_poly.entity_id
_entity_poly.type
_entity_poly.pdbx_seq_one_letter_code
_entity_poly.pdbx_strand_id
1 'polypeptide(L)'
;MDNLLIQVTGKKRVVLFSPRDAQYLYLSGTKSEVLNVDNPDLAKYPLFSKARRYECSLKAGDVLFIPALWFHNVISEEFGVGVNVFWKHLPSECYDKTDTYGNKDPTAASRAAQILDRALKTLAELPEEYRDFYARRMVLHIQDKAYSKNFE
;
A
#
# COMPACT_ATOMS: atom_id res chain seq x y z
N MET A 1 -4.16 9.08 -3.09
CA MET A 1 -5.34 9.96 -2.98
C MET A 1 -6.34 9.33 -2.02
N ASP A 2 -7.17 10.12 -1.36
CA ASP A 2 -8.36 9.59 -0.66
C ASP A 2 -9.41 9.22 -1.71
N ASN A 3 -10.29 8.25 -1.42
CA ASN A 3 -11.26 7.71 -2.37
C ASN A 3 -12.63 7.46 -1.74
N LEU A 4 -13.70 7.79 -2.46
CA LEU A 4 -15.06 7.32 -2.20
C LEU A 4 -15.45 6.36 -3.32
N LEU A 5 -15.69 5.10 -2.97
CA LEU A 5 -16.23 4.10 -3.87
C LEU A 5 -17.74 4.03 -3.67
N ILE A 6 -18.49 4.48 -4.66
CA ILE A 6 -19.95 4.54 -4.68
C ILE A 6 -20.47 3.35 -5.51
N GLN A 7 -21.20 2.44 -4.88
CA GLN A 7 -21.81 1.31 -5.58
C GLN A 7 -23.20 1.73 -6.08
N VAL A 8 -23.32 2.04 -7.38
CA VAL A 8 -24.57 2.55 -7.96
C VAL A 8 -25.58 1.43 -8.18
N THR A 9 -25.12 0.29 -8.71
CA THR A 9 -25.96 -0.90 -8.94
C THR A 9 -25.20 -2.20 -8.62
N GLY A 10 -25.92 -3.29 -8.37
CA GLY A 10 -25.35 -4.60 -8.07
C GLY A 10 -24.64 -4.68 -6.71
N LYS A 11 -23.98 -5.81 -6.47
CA LYS A 11 -23.30 -6.13 -5.22
C LYS A 11 -21.79 -6.33 -5.42
N LYS A 12 -21.00 -5.71 -4.53
CA LYS A 12 -19.53 -5.76 -4.58
C LYS A 12 -18.97 -6.07 -3.20
N ARG A 13 -18.08 -7.07 -3.12
CA ARG A 13 -17.32 -7.38 -1.92
C ARG A 13 -15.98 -6.64 -1.97
N VAL A 14 -15.62 -5.99 -0.87
CA VAL A 14 -14.37 -5.24 -0.75
C VAL A 14 -13.62 -5.73 0.48
N VAL A 15 -12.38 -6.14 0.28
CA VAL A 15 -11.43 -6.51 1.33
C VAL A 15 -10.36 -5.42 1.41
N LEU A 16 -10.05 -4.94 2.61
CA LEU A 16 -9.02 -3.93 2.85
C LEU A 16 -7.95 -4.42 3.82
N PHE A 17 -6.75 -3.86 3.67
CA PHE A 17 -5.63 -4.06 4.59
C PHE A 17 -5.05 -2.71 5.00
N SER A 18 -4.58 -2.64 6.24
CA SER A 18 -3.95 -1.43 6.77
C SER A 18 -2.72 -1.04 5.93
N PRO A 19 -2.44 0.27 5.75
CA PRO A 19 -1.17 0.70 5.16
C PRO A 19 0.07 0.09 5.84
N ARG A 20 -0.03 -0.23 7.14
CA ARG A 20 1.05 -0.85 7.92
C ARG A 20 1.26 -2.33 7.62
N ASP A 21 0.30 -2.99 6.99
CA ASP A 21 0.43 -4.39 6.57
C ASP A 21 1.24 -4.54 5.28
N ALA A 22 1.81 -3.45 4.73
CA ALA A 22 2.62 -3.46 3.51
C ALA A 22 3.69 -4.58 3.48
N GLN A 23 4.35 -4.84 4.62
CA GLN A 23 5.35 -5.90 4.76
C GLN A 23 4.82 -7.33 4.64
N TYR A 24 3.51 -7.54 4.82
CA TYR A 24 2.83 -8.83 4.72
C TYR A 24 2.21 -9.06 3.33
N LEU A 25 2.11 -8.02 2.50
CA LEU A 25 1.38 -8.05 1.25
C LEU A 25 2.25 -8.32 0.01
N TYR A 26 3.57 -8.48 0.15
CA TYR A 26 4.49 -8.78 -0.97
C TYR A 26 4.27 -7.82 -2.14
N LEU A 27 4.60 -6.54 -1.91
CA LEU A 27 4.29 -5.47 -2.85
C LEU A 27 5.33 -5.40 -3.98
N SER A 28 4.84 -5.28 -5.21
CA SER A 28 5.59 -4.86 -6.39
C SER A 28 4.99 -3.55 -6.91
N GLY A 29 5.65 -2.44 -6.59
CA GLY A 29 5.08 -1.10 -6.77
C GLY A 29 3.82 -0.93 -5.90
N THR A 30 2.69 -0.58 -6.51
CA THR A 30 1.40 -0.37 -5.82
C THR A 30 0.51 -1.61 -5.79
N LYS A 31 1.00 -2.78 -6.23
CA LYS A 31 0.24 -4.03 -6.34
C LYS A 31 0.81 -5.09 -5.42
N SER A 32 -0.07 -5.92 -4.85
CA SER A 32 0.32 -7.14 -4.14
C SER A 32 0.47 -8.30 -5.12
N GLU A 33 1.44 -9.17 -4.88
CA GLU A 33 1.58 -10.42 -5.62
C GLU A 33 0.57 -11.51 -5.22
N VAL A 34 -0.14 -11.33 -4.08
CA VAL A 34 -1.12 -12.31 -3.59
C VAL A 34 -2.46 -12.12 -4.31
N LEU A 35 -2.67 -12.90 -5.37
CA LEU A 35 -3.85 -12.76 -6.24
C LEU A 35 -5.15 -13.28 -5.60
N ASN A 36 -5.09 -14.43 -4.93
CA ASN A 36 -6.24 -15.02 -4.23
C ASN A 36 -6.15 -14.73 -2.73
N VAL A 37 -6.87 -13.69 -2.29
CA VAL A 37 -6.86 -13.25 -0.88
C VAL A 37 -7.72 -14.14 0.03
N ASP A 38 -8.62 -14.94 -0.53
CA ASP A 38 -9.49 -15.85 0.24
C ASP A 38 -8.84 -17.22 0.47
N ASN A 39 -7.99 -17.66 -0.46
CA ASN A 39 -7.18 -18.87 -0.33
C ASN A 39 -5.73 -18.60 -0.82
N PRO A 40 -4.92 -17.90 -0.02
CA PRO A 40 -3.55 -17.54 -0.41
C PRO A 40 -2.62 -18.76 -0.41
N ASP A 41 -1.69 -18.81 -1.37
CA ASP A 41 -0.60 -19.77 -1.35
C ASP A 41 0.42 -19.37 -0.26
N LEU A 42 0.23 -19.91 0.94
CA LEU A 42 1.09 -19.63 2.10
C LEU A 42 2.47 -20.29 2.01
N ALA A 43 2.69 -21.24 1.09
CA ALA A 43 4.02 -21.76 0.82
C ALA A 43 4.87 -20.69 0.10
N LYS A 44 4.24 -19.96 -0.83
CA LYS A 44 4.90 -18.85 -1.54
C LYS A 44 4.87 -17.53 -0.75
N TYR A 45 3.79 -17.25 -0.03
CA TYR A 45 3.53 -15.98 0.66
C TYR A 45 3.25 -16.16 2.15
N PRO A 46 4.17 -16.77 2.93
CA PRO A 46 3.92 -17.12 4.33
C PRO A 46 3.55 -15.94 5.24
N LEU A 47 4.10 -14.74 4.98
CA LEU A 47 3.84 -13.55 5.79
C LEU A 47 2.43 -12.99 5.60
N PHE A 48 1.73 -13.35 4.52
CA PHE A 48 0.38 -12.86 4.25
C PHE A 48 -0.62 -13.30 5.33
N SER A 49 -0.36 -14.41 6.01
CA SER A 49 -1.13 -14.88 7.17
C SER A 49 -1.17 -13.88 8.34
N LYS A 50 -0.24 -12.93 8.40
CA LYS A 50 -0.17 -11.88 9.43
C LYS A 50 -0.94 -10.61 9.04
N ALA A 51 -1.36 -10.47 7.78
CA ALA A 51 -2.10 -9.30 7.31
C ALA A 51 -3.52 -9.29 7.91
N ARG A 52 -3.91 -8.18 8.53
CA ARG A 52 -5.24 -8.05 9.12
C ARG A 52 -6.23 -7.57 8.07
N ARG A 53 -7.10 -8.50 7.66
CA ARG A 53 -8.20 -8.25 6.72
C ARG A 53 -9.36 -7.51 7.39
N TYR A 54 -9.82 -6.44 6.74
CA TYR A 54 -11.11 -5.79 6.96
C TYR A 54 -12.00 -6.09 5.76
N GLU A 55 -13.30 -6.28 5.96
CA GLU A 55 -14.18 -6.69 4.88
C GLU A 55 -15.56 -6.05 4.99
N CYS A 56 -16.11 -5.67 3.85
CA CYS A 56 -17.48 -5.22 3.71
C CYS A 56 -18.09 -5.66 2.37
N SER A 57 -19.42 -5.78 2.35
CA SER A 57 -20.19 -5.98 1.12
C SER A 57 -21.01 -4.73 0.83
N LEU A 58 -20.75 -4.09 -0.30
CA LEU A 58 -21.46 -2.93 -0.80
C LEU A 58 -22.67 -3.38 -1.62
N LYS A 59 -23.84 -2.85 -1.29
CA LYS A 59 -25.07 -2.95 -2.06
C LYS A 59 -25.30 -1.67 -2.85
N ALA A 60 -26.26 -1.69 -3.77
CA ALA A 60 -26.67 -0.50 -4.50
C ALA A 60 -27.07 0.63 -3.53
N GLY A 61 -26.45 1.81 -3.69
CA GLY A 61 -26.62 2.97 -2.81
C GLY A 61 -25.52 3.12 -1.74
N ASP A 62 -24.75 2.06 -1.43
CA ASP A 62 -23.70 2.14 -0.43
C ASP A 62 -22.48 2.92 -0.94
N VAL A 63 -21.82 3.60 -0.01
CA VAL A 63 -20.58 4.34 -0.25
C VAL A 63 -19.52 3.90 0.73
N LEU A 64 -18.36 3.50 0.22
CA LEU A 64 -17.19 3.13 1.01
C LEU A 64 -16.13 4.23 0.90
N PHE A 65 -15.75 4.80 2.04
CA PHE A 65 -14.57 5.63 2.15
C PHE A 65 -13.31 4.74 2.26
N ILE A 66 -12.34 4.97 1.39
CA ILE A 66 -11.03 4.32 1.40
C ILE A 66 -9.98 5.43 1.58
N PRO A 67 -9.39 5.57 2.78
CA PRO A 67 -8.35 6.56 2.99
C PRO A 67 -7.14 6.25 2.11
N ALA A 68 -6.36 7.28 1.77
CA ALA A 68 -5.12 7.11 1.04
C ALA A 68 -4.23 6.03 1.68
N LEU A 69 -3.51 5.29 0.84
CA LEU A 69 -2.61 4.18 1.21
C LEU A 69 -3.29 2.86 1.61
N TRP A 70 -4.61 2.82 1.81
CA TRP A 70 -5.29 1.57 2.14
C TRP A 70 -5.33 0.62 0.94
N PHE A 71 -4.76 -0.57 1.14
CA PHE A 71 -4.83 -1.63 0.15
C PHE A 71 -6.26 -2.16 0.10
N HIS A 72 -6.73 -2.47 -1.10
CA HIS A 72 -8.07 -3.02 -1.29
C HIS A 72 -8.12 -4.00 -2.47
N ASN A 73 -8.91 -5.06 -2.29
CA ASN A 73 -9.28 -6.03 -3.32
C ASN A 73 -10.80 -5.98 -3.48
N VAL A 74 -11.28 -5.92 -4.73
CA VAL A 74 -12.71 -5.81 -5.04
C VAL A 74 -13.14 -7.00 -5.89
N ILE A 75 -14.26 -7.62 -5.52
CA ILE A 75 -14.91 -8.68 -6.30
C ILE A 75 -16.36 -8.26 -6.57
N SER A 76 -16.75 -8.23 -7.84
CA SER A 76 -18.16 -8.05 -8.20
C SER A 76 -18.88 -9.38 -7.99
N GLU A 77 -19.79 -9.44 -7.01
CA GLU A 77 -20.58 -10.64 -6.75
C GLU A 77 -21.78 -10.73 -7.70
N GLU A 78 -22.23 -9.58 -8.19
CA GLU A 78 -23.24 -9.44 -9.23
C GLU A 78 -22.76 -8.47 -10.31
N PHE A 79 -23.45 -8.43 -11.45
CA PHE A 79 -23.27 -7.35 -12.41
C PHE A 79 -23.68 -6.01 -11.79
N GLY A 80 -22.86 -4.98 -11.97
CA GLY A 80 -23.14 -3.67 -11.39
C GLY A 80 -22.20 -2.59 -11.88
N VAL A 81 -22.61 -1.34 -11.69
CA VAL A 81 -21.83 -0.14 -12.00
C VAL A 81 -21.43 0.53 -10.69
N GLY A 82 -20.15 0.89 -10.58
CA GLY A 82 -19.63 1.68 -9.47
C GLY A 82 -18.87 2.88 -9.99
N VAL A 83 -18.91 3.97 -9.24
CA VAL A 83 -18.17 5.20 -9.53
C VAL A 83 -17.26 5.47 -8.35
N ASN A 84 -16.01 5.84 -8.62
CA ASN A 84 -15.09 6.23 -7.57
C ASN A 84 -14.61 7.67 -7.78
N VAL A 85 -14.44 8.41 -6.68
CA VAL A 85 -14.02 9.81 -6.69
C VAL A 85 -12.77 9.95 -5.85
N PHE A 86 -11.66 10.33 -6.49
CA PHE A 86 -10.40 10.60 -5.81
C PHE A 86 -10.24 12.09 -5.50
N TRP A 87 -9.71 12.42 -4.33
CA TRP A 87 -9.30 13.79 -3.99
C TRP A 87 -8.00 13.82 -3.18
N LYS A 88 -7.40 15.01 -3.13
CA LYS A 88 -6.12 15.25 -2.44
C LYS A 88 -6.37 15.42 -0.95
N HIS A 89 -5.70 14.60 -0.15
CA HIS A 89 -5.67 14.73 1.30
C HIS A 89 -4.65 15.78 1.76
N LEU A 90 -3.50 15.81 1.08
CA LEU A 90 -2.39 16.72 1.35
C LEU A 90 -2.49 17.98 0.48
N PRO A 91 -1.70 19.03 0.79
CA PRO A 91 -1.54 20.16 -0.11
C PRO A 91 -1.15 19.73 -1.54
N SER A 92 -1.64 20.48 -2.54
CA SER A 92 -1.57 20.07 -3.95
C SER A 92 -0.15 19.90 -4.48
N GLU A 93 0.79 20.65 -3.93
CA GLU A 93 2.23 20.67 -4.24
C GLU A 93 2.96 19.40 -3.80
N CYS A 94 2.38 18.60 -2.89
CA CYS A 94 2.98 17.35 -2.44
C CYS A 94 2.90 16.24 -3.51
N TYR A 95 2.00 16.37 -4.49
CA TYR A 95 1.74 15.35 -5.50
C TYR A 95 2.53 15.58 -6.79
N ASP A 96 2.85 14.49 -7.49
CA ASP A 96 3.48 14.55 -8.81
C ASP A 96 2.49 15.14 -9.84
N LYS A 97 2.91 16.19 -10.54
CA LYS A 97 2.09 16.88 -11.57
C LYS A 97 1.83 16.03 -12.81
N THR A 98 2.64 15.00 -13.02
CA THR A 98 2.52 14.05 -14.14
C THR A 98 1.66 12.83 -13.79
N ASP A 99 1.16 12.74 -12.55
CA ASP A 99 0.27 11.66 -12.14
C ASP A 99 -1.18 11.95 -12.50
N THR A 100 -1.64 11.37 -13.59
CA THR A 100 -3.04 11.46 -14.03
C THR A 100 -3.93 10.40 -13.39
N TYR A 101 -3.36 9.39 -12.72
CA TYR A 101 -4.10 8.28 -12.14
C TYR A 101 -4.29 8.40 -10.63
N GLY A 102 -3.34 9.02 -9.93
CA GLY A 102 -3.30 9.07 -8.46
C GLY A 102 -2.52 7.91 -7.83
N ASN A 103 -1.66 7.23 -8.61
CA ASN A 103 -0.85 6.08 -8.19
C ASN A 103 0.63 6.42 -7.93
N LYS A 104 1.12 7.58 -8.39
CA LYS A 104 2.51 7.94 -8.15
C LYS A 104 2.68 8.40 -6.71
N ASP A 105 3.84 8.10 -6.16
CA ASP A 105 4.18 8.54 -4.82
C ASP A 105 4.22 10.07 -4.73
N PRO A 106 3.88 10.65 -3.57
CA PRO A 106 4.18 12.04 -3.28
C PRO A 106 5.65 12.36 -3.58
N THR A 107 5.93 13.56 -4.08
CA THR A 107 7.26 13.95 -4.59
C THR A 107 8.36 13.78 -3.54
N ALA A 108 8.04 14.05 -2.27
CA ALA A 108 8.93 13.83 -1.14
C ALA A 108 9.31 12.34 -0.95
N ALA A 109 8.35 11.43 -1.07
CA ALA A 109 8.59 9.99 -0.96
C ALA A 109 9.41 9.46 -2.13
N SER A 110 9.08 9.88 -3.36
CA SER A 110 9.87 9.54 -4.57
C SER A 110 11.32 10.01 -4.45
N ARG A 111 11.55 11.25 -4.00
CA ARG A 111 12.89 11.78 -3.76
C ARG A 111 13.62 11.03 -2.64
N ALA A 112 12.93 10.67 -1.55
CA ALA A 112 13.53 9.91 -0.46
C ALA A 112 13.99 8.52 -0.94
N ALA A 113 13.19 7.83 -1.76
CA ALA A 113 13.55 6.56 -2.37
C ALA A 113 14.81 6.69 -3.27
N GLN A 114 14.88 7.73 -4.11
CA GLN A 114 16.08 7.99 -4.93
C GLN A 114 17.34 8.24 -4.11
N ILE A 115 17.22 8.91 -2.96
CA ILE A 115 18.35 9.13 -2.04
C ILE A 115 18.75 7.81 -1.37
N LEU A 116 17.78 7.00 -0.96
CA LEU A 116 18.02 5.68 -0.39
C LEU A 116 18.79 4.79 -1.37
N ASP A 117 18.40 4.76 -2.65
CA ASP A 117 19.11 3.99 -3.69
C ASP A 117 20.57 4.42 -3.84
N ARG A 118 20.87 5.72 -3.71
CA ARG A 118 22.25 6.21 -3.74
C ARG A 118 23.03 5.74 -2.52
N ALA A 119 22.43 5.75 -1.33
CA ALA A 119 23.06 5.24 -0.12
C ALA A 119 23.29 3.72 -0.17
N LEU A 120 22.38 2.97 -0.78
CA LEU A 120 22.56 1.53 -0.99
C LEU A 120 23.68 1.23 -2.01
N LYS A 121 23.86 2.08 -3.02
CA LYS A 121 24.99 1.96 -3.97
C LYS A 121 26.34 2.16 -3.30
N THR A 122 26.49 3.13 -2.40
CA THR A 122 27.76 3.33 -1.66
C THR A 122 28.03 2.18 -0.70
N LEU A 123 26.99 1.70 0.00
CA LEU A 123 27.07 0.55 0.90
C LEU A 123 27.44 -0.74 0.14
N ALA A 124 27.09 -0.85 -1.14
CA ALA A 124 27.41 -2.00 -1.99
C ALA A 124 28.90 -2.14 -2.34
N GLU A 125 29.73 -1.13 -2.08
CA GLU A 125 31.19 -1.17 -2.25
C GLU A 125 31.88 -2.01 -1.16
N LEU A 126 31.21 -2.26 -0.03
CA LEU A 126 31.71 -3.09 1.05
C LEU A 126 31.52 -4.59 0.77
N PRO A 127 32.34 -5.47 1.37
CA PRO A 127 32.08 -6.91 1.37
C PRO A 127 30.68 -7.23 1.93
N GLU A 128 30.09 -8.34 1.46
CA GLU A 128 28.70 -8.69 1.74
C GLU A 128 28.35 -8.70 3.23
N GLU A 129 29.20 -9.24 4.09
CA GLU A 129 28.99 -9.30 5.53
C GLU A 129 28.88 -7.91 6.18
N TYR A 130 29.77 -6.99 5.78
CA TYR A 130 29.75 -5.61 6.26
C TYR A 130 28.51 -4.87 5.75
N ARG A 131 28.18 -5.09 4.47
CA ARG A 131 26.98 -4.54 3.83
C ARG A 131 25.72 -4.99 4.56
N ASP A 132 25.56 -6.28 4.86
CA ASP A 132 24.41 -6.82 5.59
C ASP A 132 24.30 -6.19 6.99
N PHE A 133 25.39 -6.15 7.75
CA PHE A 133 25.41 -5.54 9.09
C PHE A 133 24.93 -4.08 9.06
N TYR A 134 25.48 -3.27 8.16
CA TYR A 134 25.12 -1.85 8.08
C TYR A 134 23.72 -1.64 7.51
N ALA A 135 23.24 -2.48 6.60
CA ALA A 135 21.86 -2.45 6.12
C ALA A 135 20.87 -2.69 7.26
N ARG A 136 21.09 -3.71 8.10
CA ARG A 136 20.27 -3.96 9.31
C ARG A 136 20.25 -2.76 10.24
N ARG A 137 21.41 -2.12 10.47
CA ARG A 137 21.51 -0.91 11.30
C ARG A 137 20.70 0.25 10.73
N MET A 138 20.70 0.43 9.41
CA MET A 138 19.89 1.46 8.75
C MET A 138 18.39 1.20 8.90
N VAL A 139 17.93 -0.05 8.74
CA VAL A 139 16.53 -0.42 8.95
C VAL A 139 16.09 -0.11 10.38
N LEU A 140 16.87 -0.49 11.39
CA LEU A 140 16.58 -0.17 12.79
C LEU A 140 16.51 1.34 13.05
N HIS A 141 17.40 2.11 12.42
CA HIS A 141 17.40 3.56 12.56
C HIS A 141 16.15 4.21 11.94
N ILE A 142 15.71 3.71 10.77
CA ILE A 142 14.46 4.15 10.12
C ILE A 142 13.26 3.81 11.00
N GLN A 143 13.21 2.59 11.54
CA GLN A 143 12.14 2.16 12.43
C GLN A 143 12.06 3.04 13.68
N ASP A 144 13.18 3.33 14.35
CA ASP A 144 13.17 4.17 15.55
C ASP A 144 12.78 5.63 15.27
N LYS A 145 13.28 6.21 14.16
CA LYS A 145 13.11 7.64 13.87
C LYS A 145 11.86 8.01 13.11
N ALA A 146 11.34 7.12 12.26
CA ALA A 146 10.26 7.45 11.33
C ALA A 146 8.96 6.68 11.59
N TYR A 147 8.99 5.52 12.27
CA TYR A 147 7.75 4.80 12.56
C TYR A 147 7.03 5.44 13.75
N SER A 148 5.73 5.66 13.59
CA SER A 148 4.89 6.19 14.67
C SER A 148 4.63 5.11 15.73
N LYS A 149 4.82 5.47 17.01
CA LYS A 149 4.55 4.62 18.17
C LYS A 149 3.10 4.71 18.68
N ASN A 150 2.26 5.57 18.09
CA ASN A 150 1.03 6.06 18.74
C ASN A 150 -0.29 5.43 18.27
N PHE A 151 -0.27 4.28 17.59
CA PHE A 151 -1.53 3.62 17.19
C PHE A 151 -1.34 2.10 17.26
N GLU A 152 -1.77 1.51 18.38
CA GLU A 152 -2.25 0.13 18.46
C GLU A 152 -3.76 0.10 18.16
#